data_AF-A0A1K1KNT6-F1
#
_entry.id   AF-A0A1K1KNT6-F1
#
_cell.length_a   1.000
_cell.length_b   1.000
_cell.length_c   1.000
_cell.angle_alpha   90.00
_cell.angle_beta   90.00
_cell.angle_gamma   90.00
#
_symmetry.space_group_name_H-M   'P 1'
#
loop_
_entity.id
_entity.type
_entity.pdbx_description
1 polymer ?
#
loop_
_entity_poly.entity_id
_entity_poly.type
_entity_poly.pdbx_seq_one_letter_code
_entity_poly.pdbx_strand_id
1 'polypeptide(L)'
;MMVIREQVRQSIFDLTHYWDNKYGIGKWGDISQKELDNCPQAKKVRVIFKDKDVIIRERGGQPYRGQSNLNLKNVSKKERDSFIIEQYNKGVPAIEIAKVMGYQTTSMIYTVLQNNDMTTTRRPQKIDVTREQFIKAIETSSSQDEVASKLSTPKHKISHQSMQTLFKKYDMQKARQILKRRGRARYLVKDGRTIKFDSMRELALYLGVTTQTIHNKINRGTAEYQVLTWGDVHDEDV
;
A
#
# COMPACT_ATOMS: atom_id res chain seq x y z
N MET A 1 -13.85 31.17 -15.54
CA MET A 1 -12.70 31.93 -16.06
C MET A 1 -11.50 31.02 -15.90
N MET A 2 -10.90 30.55 -16.99
CA MET A 2 -9.86 29.50 -16.94
C MET A 2 -8.58 30.08 -16.35
N VAL A 3 -8.12 29.58 -15.20
CA VAL A 3 -6.90 30.08 -14.53
C VAL A 3 -5.68 29.54 -15.26
N ILE A 4 -4.86 30.42 -15.84
CA ILE A 4 -3.64 30.03 -16.56
C ILE A 4 -2.48 29.73 -15.61
N ARG A 5 -1.52 28.92 -16.05
CA ARG A 5 -0.36 28.49 -15.25
C ARG A 5 0.44 29.66 -14.69
N GLU A 6 0.55 30.74 -15.45
CA GLU A 6 1.22 31.99 -15.09
C GLU A 6 0.52 32.68 -13.91
N GLN A 7 -0.81 32.66 -13.85
CA GLN A 7 -1.59 33.20 -12.73
C GLN A 7 -1.40 32.38 -11.44
N VAL A 8 -1.27 31.06 -11.56
CA VAL A 8 -0.97 30.18 -10.43
C VAL A 8 0.43 30.47 -9.89
N ARG A 9 1.43 30.56 -10.77
CA ARG A 9 2.82 30.87 -10.40
C ARG A 9 2.92 32.24 -9.73
N GLN A 10 2.29 33.25 -10.29
CA GLN A 10 2.28 34.60 -9.72
C GLN A 10 1.62 34.61 -8.34
N SER A 11 0.48 33.92 -8.19
CA SER A 11 -0.23 33.88 -6.91
C SER A 11 0.55 33.16 -5.81
N ILE A 12 1.29 32.09 -6.16
CA ILE A 12 2.21 31.41 -5.24
C ILE A 12 3.38 32.34 -4.88
N PHE A 13 3.97 33.02 -5.87
CA PHE A 13 5.05 33.97 -5.66
C PHE A 13 4.64 35.11 -4.71
N ASP A 14 3.47 35.70 -4.94
CA ASP A 14 2.91 36.78 -4.14
C ASP A 14 2.61 36.32 -2.69
N LEU A 15 2.13 35.08 -2.51
CA LEU A 15 1.90 34.50 -1.19
C LEU A 15 3.21 34.31 -0.43
N THR A 16 4.22 33.74 -1.09
CA THR A 16 5.55 33.53 -0.52
C THR A 16 6.19 34.86 -0.12
N HIS A 17 6.17 35.87 -1.01
CA HIS A 17 6.70 37.20 -0.70
C HIS A 17 5.95 37.88 0.43
N TYR A 18 4.62 37.75 0.48
CA TYR A 18 3.83 38.27 1.58
C TYR A 18 4.23 37.64 2.92
N TRP A 19 4.44 36.31 2.95
CA TRP A 19 4.85 35.61 4.16
C TRP A 19 6.28 35.94 4.58
N ASP A 20 7.21 36.01 3.62
CA ASP A 20 8.59 36.41 3.87
C ASP A 20 8.68 37.84 4.43
N ASN A 21 7.93 38.78 3.85
CA ASN A 21 7.92 40.17 4.32
C ASN A 21 7.23 40.33 5.68
N LYS A 22 6.18 39.56 5.96
CA LYS A 22 5.36 39.74 7.16
C LYS A 22 5.87 38.98 8.37
N TYR A 23 6.42 37.78 8.16
CA TYR A 23 6.81 36.86 9.23
C TYR A 23 8.31 36.56 9.24
N GLY A 24 9.03 36.92 8.18
CA GLY A 24 10.44 36.62 8.00
C GLY A 24 10.64 35.29 7.27
N ILE A 25 11.71 35.25 6.47
CA ILE A 25 12.08 34.08 5.68
C ILE A 25 12.28 32.86 6.58
N GLY A 26 11.57 31.77 6.30
CA GLY A 26 11.68 30.50 7.02
C GLY A 26 10.94 30.42 8.36
N LYS A 27 10.25 31.48 8.80
CA LYS A 27 9.49 31.52 10.07
C LYS A 27 7.99 31.25 9.91
N TRP A 28 7.60 30.58 8.83
CA TRP A 28 6.19 30.38 8.49
C TRP A 28 5.48 29.31 9.35
N GLY A 29 6.24 28.51 10.10
CA GLY A 29 5.71 27.42 10.93
C GLY A 29 4.96 27.89 12.19
N ASP A 30 5.16 29.14 12.60
CA ASP A 30 4.59 29.70 13.84
C ASP A 30 3.29 30.49 13.60
N ILE A 31 2.78 30.49 12.36
CA ILE A 31 1.57 31.24 11.99
C ILE A 31 0.32 30.49 12.50
N SER A 32 -0.54 31.19 13.23
CA SER A 32 -1.77 30.60 13.76
C SER A 32 -2.78 30.27 12.64
N GLN A 33 -3.57 29.20 12.82
CA GLN A 33 -4.62 28.82 11.87
C GLN A 33 -5.62 29.96 11.59
N LYS A 34 -5.94 30.76 12.62
CA LYS A 34 -6.83 31.93 12.53
C LYS A 34 -6.27 33.02 11.61
N GLU A 35 -4.95 33.21 11.58
CA GLU A 35 -4.30 34.15 10.67
C GLU A 35 -4.23 33.60 9.24
N LEU A 36 -3.95 32.30 9.09
CA LEU A 36 -3.98 31.63 7.79
C LEU A 36 -5.35 31.73 7.12
N ASP A 37 -6.42 31.57 7.90
CA ASP A 37 -7.79 31.61 7.38
C ASP A 37 -8.27 33.03 7.05
N ASN A 38 -7.60 34.06 7.57
CA ASN A 38 -7.92 35.46 7.28
C ASN A 38 -6.94 36.15 6.33
N CYS A 39 -5.84 35.50 5.95
CA CYS A 39 -4.86 36.03 5.00
C CYS A 39 -5.47 36.17 3.58
N PRO A 40 -5.57 37.40 3.02
CA PRO A 40 -6.14 37.63 1.69
C PRO A 40 -5.38 36.91 0.56
N GLN A 41 -4.06 36.83 0.67
CA GLN A 41 -3.16 36.18 -0.28
C GLN A 41 -3.35 34.66 -0.23
N ALA A 42 -3.48 34.08 0.97
CA ALA A 42 -3.77 32.66 1.14
C ALA A 42 -5.18 32.31 0.63
N LYS A 43 -6.18 33.19 0.84
CA LYS A 43 -7.53 33.04 0.27
C LYS A 43 -7.49 33.02 -1.26
N LYS A 44 -6.75 33.94 -1.90
CA LYS A 44 -6.59 33.97 -3.37
C LYS A 44 -6.00 32.66 -3.89
N VAL A 45 -4.92 32.16 -3.28
CA VAL A 45 -4.31 30.88 -3.64
C VAL A 45 -5.27 29.71 -3.41
N ARG A 46 -6.00 29.66 -2.29
CA ARG A 46 -7.00 28.61 -2.02
C ARG A 46 -8.14 28.60 -3.05
N VAL A 47 -8.61 29.76 -3.52
CA VAL A 47 -9.64 29.85 -4.57
C VAL A 47 -9.11 29.29 -5.89
N ILE A 48 -7.87 29.65 -6.26
CA ILE A 48 -7.20 29.13 -7.46
C ILE A 48 -7.03 27.61 -7.40
N PHE A 49 -6.60 27.07 -6.26
CA PHE A 49 -6.38 25.62 -6.09
C PHE A 49 -7.68 24.81 -5.95
N LYS A 50 -8.81 25.46 -5.69
CA LYS A 50 -10.14 24.83 -5.67
C LYS A 50 -10.73 24.70 -7.08
N ASP A 51 -10.18 25.41 -8.06
CA ASP A 51 -10.55 25.25 -9.45
C ASP A 51 -10.14 23.86 -9.94
N LYS A 52 -11.09 23.13 -10.53
CA LYS A 52 -10.90 21.75 -11.00
C LYS A 52 -9.92 21.67 -12.17
N ASP A 53 -9.71 22.79 -12.86
CA ASP A 53 -8.86 22.89 -14.04
C ASP A 53 -7.40 23.25 -13.70
N VAL A 54 -7.10 23.56 -12.42
CA VAL A 54 -5.75 23.93 -11.97
C VAL A 54 -4.94 22.68 -11.58
N ILE A 55 -4.09 22.22 -12.51
CA ILE A 55 -3.18 21.08 -12.32
C ILE A 55 -1.76 21.57 -12.03
N ILE A 56 -1.32 21.45 -10.78
CA ILE A 56 -0.04 22.04 -10.28
C ILE A 56 1.13 21.06 -10.40
N ARG A 57 0.82 19.77 -10.48
CA ARG A 57 1.77 18.73 -10.85
C ARG A 57 1.08 17.85 -11.88
N GLU A 58 1.66 17.74 -13.07
CA GLU A 58 1.52 16.48 -13.81
C GLU A 58 1.95 15.40 -12.82
N ARG A 59 1.11 14.39 -12.58
CA ARG A 59 1.40 13.30 -11.64
C ARG A 59 2.63 12.52 -12.13
N GLY A 60 3.82 13.07 -11.90
CA GLY A 60 5.08 12.41 -12.13
C GLY A 60 5.12 11.20 -11.23
N GLY A 61 5.11 10.01 -11.82
CA GLY A 61 5.29 8.77 -11.08
C GLY A 61 6.61 8.82 -10.30
N GLN A 62 6.67 8.08 -9.21
CA GLN A 62 7.94 7.88 -8.49
C GLN A 62 8.99 7.32 -9.49
N PRO A 63 10.23 7.83 -9.49
CA PRO A 63 11.28 7.33 -10.37
C PRO A 63 11.56 5.85 -10.06
N TYR A 64 11.65 5.03 -11.11
CA TYR A 64 11.97 3.61 -11.03
C TYR A 64 13.42 3.45 -10.60
N ARG A 65 13.68 2.57 -9.62
CA ARG A 65 15.03 2.28 -9.10
C ARG A 65 15.83 1.27 -9.94
N GLY A 66 15.29 0.78 -11.05
CA GLY A 66 15.98 -0.15 -11.96
C GLY A 66 16.60 0.55 -13.19
N GLN A 67 17.22 -0.23 -14.08
CA GLN A 67 17.74 0.29 -15.35
C GLN A 67 16.59 0.83 -16.22
N SER A 68 16.45 2.15 -16.24
CA SER A 68 15.63 2.87 -17.23
C SER A 68 16.33 2.83 -18.59
N ASN A 69 15.58 2.80 -19.68
CA ASN A 69 16.18 2.96 -21.00
C ASN A 69 16.80 4.37 -21.10
N LEU A 70 18.14 4.44 -21.22
CA LEU A 70 18.91 5.69 -21.24
C LEU A 70 18.47 6.62 -22.39
N ASN A 71 17.98 6.04 -23.48
CA ASN A 71 17.50 6.77 -24.65
C ASN A 71 16.18 7.52 -24.40
N LEU A 72 15.46 7.20 -23.31
CA LEU A 72 14.19 7.83 -22.97
C LEU A 72 14.31 8.96 -21.91
N LYS A 73 15.52 9.21 -21.41
CA LYS A 73 15.76 10.19 -20.33
C LYS A 73 15.69 11.65 -20.83
N ASN A 74 16.01 11.89 -22.10
CA ASN A 74 16.14 13.22 -22.71
C ASN A 74 15.19 13.48 -23.89
N VAL A 75 14.12 12.70 -24.05
CA VAL A 75 13.11 12.89 -25.11
C VAL A 75 12.09 13.94 -24.70
N SER A 76 11.60 14.67 -25.70
CA SER A 76 10.55 15.67 -25.54
C SER A 76 9.25 15.03 -25.03
N LYS A 77 8.36 15.85 -24.47
CA LYS A 77 7.03 15.39 -24.03
C LYS A 77 6.25 14.73 -25.18
N LYS A 78 6.33 15.28 -26.39
CA LYS A 78 5.62 14.74 -27.57
C LYS A 78 6.12 13.34 -27.94
N GLU A 79 7.44 13.14 -28.01
CA GLU A 79 8.02 11.83 -28.33
C GLU A 79 7.70 10.79 -27.27
N ARG A 80 7.67 11.22 -26.00
CA ARG A 80 7.29 10.39 -24.87
C ARG A 80 5.85 9.93 -24.95
N ASP A 81 4.93 10.85 -25.25
CA ASP A 81 3.51 10.55 -25.35
C ASP A 81 3.24 9.62 -26.54
N SER A 82 3.87 9.88 -27.70
CA SER A 82 3.83 9.01 -28.88
C SER A 82 4.33 7.59 -28.57
N PHE A 83 5.45 7.46 -27.85
CA PHE A 83 5.98 6.16 -27.44
C PHE A 83 4.98 5.38 -26.56
N ILE A 84 4.36 6.05 -25.57
CA ILE A 84 3.36 5.41 -24.71
C ILE A 84 2.19 4.87 -25.53
N ILE A 85 1.65 5.70 -26.43
CA ILE A 85 0.51 5.36 -27.27
C ILE A 85 0.86 4.18 -28.19
N GLU A 86 2.03 4.23 -28.84
CA GLU A 86 2.50 3.17 -29.73
C GLU A 86 2.65 1.83 -29.01
N GLN A 87 3.30 1.81 -27.84
CA GLN A 87 3.49 0.59 -27.06
C GLN A 87 2.15 0.04 -26.53
N TYR A 88 1.24 0.92 -26.12
CA TYR A 88 -0.09 0.50 -25.66
C TYR A 88 -0.92 -0.11 -26.79
N ASN A 89 -0.88 0.48 -28.00
CA ASN A 89 -1.54 -0.08 -29.19
C ASN A 89 -0.98 -1.43 -29.61
N LYS A 90 0.31 -1.68 -29.36
CA LYS A 90 0.95 -3.01 -29.54
C LYS A 90 0.55 -4.03 -28.46
N GLY A 91 -0.30 -3.65 -27.49
CA GLY A 91 -0.79 -4.53 -26.43
C GLY A 91 0.16 -4.68 -25.24
N VAL A 92 1.21 -3.85 -25.14
CA VAL A 92 2.16 -3.91 -24.02
C VAL A 92 1.47 -3.45 -22.73
N PRO A 93 1.57 -4.21 -21.62
CA PRO A 93 1.01 -3.80 -20.34
C PRO A 93 1.56 -2.46 -19.86
N ALA A 94 0.69 -1.58 -19.35
CA ALA A 94 1.07 -0.25 -18.85
C ALA A 94 2.22 -0.27 -17.82
N ILE A 95 2.34 -1.35 -17.03
CA ILE A 95 3.44 -1.51 -16.06
C ILE A 95 4.79 -1.74 -16.73
N GLU A 96 4.82 -2.41 -17.88
CA GLU A 96 6.05 -2.64 -18.64
C GLU A 96 6.48 -1.37 -19.34
N ILE A 97 5.53 -0.63 -19.93
CA ILE A 97 5.78 0.71 -20.50
C ILE A 97 6.36 1.63 -19.42
N ALA A 98 5.77 1.67 -18.22
CA ALA A 98 6.25 2.50 -17.12
C ALA A 98 7.69 2.14 -16.71
N LYS A 99 8.03 0.84 -16.62
CA LYS A 99 9.38 0.38 -16.29
C LYS A 99 10.41 0.82 -17.32
N VAL A 100 10.11 0.66 -18.61
CA VAL A 100 10.99 1.06 -19.72
C VAL A 100 11.29 2.56 -19.66
N MET A 101 10.27 3.36 -19.31
CA MET A 101 10.37 4.80 -19.13
C MET A 101 11.01 5.24 -17.81
N GLY A 102 11.37 4.31 -16.93
CA GLY A 102 11.95 4.64 -15.64
C GLY A 102 10.94 5.18 -14.61
N TYR A 103 9.66 4.79 -14.70
CA TYR A 103 8.64 5.07 -13.69
C TYR A 103 8.27 3.82 -12.89
N GLN A 104 8.12 3.99 -11.57
CA GLN A 104 7.68 2.93 -10.67
C GLN A 104 6.17 2.68 -10.74
N THR A 105 5.40 3.68 -11.18
CA THR A 105 3.93 3.60 -11.22
C THR A 105 3.41 3.86 -12.63
N THR A 106 2.26 3.25 -12.94
CA THR A 106 1.59 3.38 -14.24
C THR A 106 0.79 4.67 -14.40
N SER A 107 0.79 5.54 -13.38
CA SER A 107 -0.08 6.74 -13.35
C SER A 107 0.15 7.64 -14.55
N MET A 108 1.42 7.87 -14.92
CA MET A 108 1.75 8.70 -16.07
C MET A 108 1.27 8.09 -17.38
N ILE A 109 1.42 6.78 -17.55
CA ILE A 109 0.94 6.06 -18.74
C ILE A 109 -0.57 6.29 -18.91
N TYR A 110 -1.34 6.08 -17.83
CA TYR A 110 -2.78 6.28 -17.89
C TYR A 110 -3.18 7.73 -18.11
N THR A 111 -2.43 8.71 -17.59
CA THR A 111 -2.66 10.13 -17.89
C THR A 111 -2.49 10.43 -19.37
N VAL A 112 -1.43 9.92 -20.00
CA VAL A 112 -1.19 10.12 -21.45
C VAL A 112 -2.29 9.48 -22.27
N LEU A 113 -2.67 8.24 -21.96
CA LEU A 113 -3.76 7.55 -22.66
C LEU A 113 -5.10 8.28 -22.50
N GLN A 114 -5.41 8.79 -21.29
CA GLN A 114 -6.62 9.55 -21.03
C GLN A 114 -6.66 10.89 -21.76
N ASN A 115 -5.54 11.61 -21.83
CA ASN A 115 -5.45 12.88 -22.55
C ASN A 115 -5.57 12.74 -24.07
N ASN A 116 -5.48 11.51 -24.60
CA ASN A 116 -5.61 11.19 -26.02
C ASN A 116 -6.86 10.34 -26.30
N ASP A 117 -7.88 10.43 -25.44
CA ASP A 117 -9.19 9.76 -25.57
C ASP A 117 -9.11 8.22 -25.77
N MET A 118 -8.03 7.59 -25.30
CA MET A 118 -7.87 6.15 -25.39
C MET A 118 -8.62 5.45 -24.26
N THR A 119 -9.43 4.45 -24.61
CA THR A 119 -10.18 3.66 -23.62
C THR A 119 -9.21 2.80 -22.81
N THR A 120 -8.91 3.25 -21.59
CA THR A 120 -8.00 2.53 -20.69
C THR A 120 -8.74 1.40 -19.98
N THR A 121 -8.90 0.27 -20.65
CA THR A 121 -9.33 -0.94 -19.94
C THR A 121 -8.17 -1.39 -19.05
N ARG A 122 -8.20 -1.02 -17.76
CA ARG A 122 -7.40 -1.71 -16.75
C ARG A 122 -7.85 -3.16 -16.78
N ARG A 123 -7.06 -4.02 -17.41
CA ARG A 123 -7.27 -5.47 -17.29
C ARG A 123 -6.95 -5.83 -15.84
N PRO A 124 -7.93 -6.21 -15.01
CA PRO A 124 -7.62 -6.69 -13.68
C PRO A 124 -6.70 -7.89 -13.85
N GLN A 125 -5.53 -7.89 -13.20
CA GLN A 125 -4.71 -9.09 -13.13
C GLN A 125 -5.57 -10.17 -12.48
N LYS A 126 -5.90 -11.21 -13.26
CA LYS A 126 -6.62 -12.36 -12.74
C LYS A 126 -5.72 -13.05 -11.73
N ILE A 127 -6.23 -13.24 -10.52
CA ILE A 127 -5.61 -14.12 -9.54
C ILE A 127 -5.88 -15.54 -10.02
N ASP A 128 -4.84 -16.18 -10.55
CA ASP A 128 -4.88 -17.53 -11.09
C ASP A 128 -4.68 -18.55 -9.97
N VAL A 129 -5.70 -18.67 -9.13
CA VAL A 129 -5.75 -19.64 -8.02
C VAL A 129 -7.05 -20.41 -8.15
N THR A 130 -6.98 -21.72 -8.31
CA THR A 130 -8.18 -22.58 -8.36
C THR A 130 -8.80 -22.75 -6.97
N ARG A 131 -10.07 -23.17 -6.93
CA ARG A 131 -10.75 -23.44 -5.65
C ARG A 131 -10.04 -24.53 -4.85
N GLU A 132 -9.57 -25.58 -5.52
CA GLU A 132 -8.86 -26.70 -4.91
C GLU A 132 -7.51 -26.29 -4.33
N GLN A 133 -6.72 -25.53 -5.08
CA GLN A 133 -5.46 -24.95 -4.58
C GLN A 133 -5.71 -24.08 -3.34
N PHE A 134 -6.78 -23.28 -3.37
CA PHE A 134 -7.17 -22.44 -2.25
C PHE A 134 -7.56 -23.26 -1.01
N ILE A 135 -8.38 -24.30 -1.17
CA ILE A 135 -8.78 -25.21 -0.08
C ILE A 135 -7.55 -25.90 0.52
N LYS A 136 -6.70 -26.51 -0.31
CA LYS A 136 -5.49 -27.23 0.15
C LYS A 136 -4.54 -26.31 0.91
N ALA A 137 -4.38 -25.08 0.45
CA ALA A 137 -3.55 -24.09 1.14
C ALA A 137 -4.17 -23.69 2.50
N ILE A 138 -5.50 -23.52 2.58
CA ILE A 138 -6.19 -23.20 3.84
C ILE A 138 -6.05 -24.32 4.87
N GLU A 139 -6.22 -25.58 4.46
CA GLU A 139 -6.23 -26.73 5.37
C GLU A 139 -4.93 -26.84 6.17
N THR A 140 -3.81 -26.65 5.48
CA THR A 140 -2.45 -26.78 6.00
C THR A 140 -1.86 -25.49 6.57
N SER A 141 -2.66 -24.41 6.68
CA SER A 141 -2.15 -23.12 7.13
C SER A 141 -2.67 -22.70 8.49
N SER A 142 -1.78 -22.05 9.23
CA SER A 142 -2.03 -21.42 10.51
C SER A 142 -2.68 -20.04 10.37
N SER A 143 -2.47 -19.35 9.24
CA SER A 143 -2.93 -17.96 9.05
C SER A 143 -3.24 -17.62 7.59
N GLN A 144 -3.94 -16.50 7.37
CA GLN A 144 -4.23 -15.99 6.02
C GLN A 144 -2.96 -15.56 5.27
N ASP A 145 -1.95 -15.06 5.99
CA ASP A 145 -0.70 -14.59 5.38
C ASP A 145 0.17 -15.78 4.93
N GLU A 146 0.09 -16.90 5.64
CA GLU A 146 0.70 -18.16 5.22
C GLU A 146 0.03 -18.73 3.97
N VAL A 147 -1.32 -18.72 3.90
CA VAL A 147 -2.06 -19.10 2.69
C VAL A 147 -1.67 -18.21 1.51
N ALA A 148 -1.59 -16.89 1.72
CA ALA A 148 -1.15 -15.96 0.68
C ALA A 148 0.29 -16.24 0.21
N SER A 149 1.17 -16.65 1.12
CA SER A 149 2.55 -17.00 0.80
C SER A 149 2.63 -18.30 -0.02
N LYS A 150 1.91 -19.35 0.39
CA LYS A 150 1.84 -20.64 -0.34
C LYS A 150 1.27 -20.50 -1.75
N LEU A 151 0.33 -19.58 -1.94
CA LEU A 151 -0.32 -19.33 -3.23
C LEU A 151 0.38 -18.27 -4.07
N SER A 152 1.39 -17.59 -3.52
CA SER A 152 2.19 -16.63 -4.28
C SER A 152 3.16 -17.36 -5.21
N THR A 153 3.35 -16.82 -6.41
CA THR A 153 4.35 -17.27 -7.38
C THR A 153 5.44 -16.22 -7.56
N PRO A 154 6.61 -16.55 -8.13
CA PRO A 154 7.64 -15.55 -8.46
C PRO A 154 7.12 -14.41 -9.35
N LYS A 155 6.08 -14.68 -10.16
CA LYS A 155 5.44 -13.71 -11.06
C LYS A 155 4.30 -12.95 -10.41
N HIS A 156 3.66 -13.50 -9.39
CA HIS A 156 2.47 -12.91 -8.76
C HIS A 156 2.46 -13.11 -7.25
N LYS A 157 2.61 -12.01 -6.51
CA LYS A 157 2.46 -12.01 -5.05
C LYS A 157 1.00 -11.74 -4.68
N ILE A 158 0.43 -12.64 -3.90
CA ILE A 158 -0.93 -12.47 -3.38
C ILE A 158 -0.86 -11.60 -2.13
N SER A 159 -1.56 -10.48 -2.17
CA SER A 159 -1.67 -9.56 -1.03
C SER A 159 -2.79 -10.00 -0.09
N HIS A 160 -2.78 -9.44 1.12
CA HIS A 160 -3.87 -9.62 2.08
C HIS A 160 -5.24 -9.15 1.51
N GLN A 161 -5.25 -8.10 0.68
CA GLN A 161 -6.46 -7.62 0.00
C GLN A 161 -6.96 -8.61 -1.06
N SER A 162 -6.03 -9.21 -1.82
CA SER A 162 -6.33 -10.26 -2.79
C SER A 162 -6.94 -11.50 -2.12
N MET A 163 -6.48 -11.86 -0.91
CA MET A 163 -7.04 -12.95 -0.12
C MET A 163 -8.52 -12.72 0.23
N GLN A 164 -8.90 -11.50 0.62
CA GLN A 164 -10.30 -11.17 0.90
C GLN A 164 -11.19 -11.38 -0.33
N THR A 165 -10.68 -11.03 -1.52
CA THR A 165 -11.36 -11.29 -2.79
C THR A 165 -11.49 -12.79 -3.07
N LEU A 166 -10.47 -13.60 -2.80
CA LEU A 166 -10.52 -15.06 -2.96
C LEU A 166 -11.53 -15.72 -2.02
N PHE A 167 -11.55 -15.35 -0.73
CA PHE A 167 -12.55 -15.85 0.22
C PHE A 167 -13.98 -15.49 -0.19
N LYS A 168 -14.19 -14.31 -0.79
CA LYS A 168 -15.51 -13.91 -1.33
C LYS A 168 -15.84 -14.69 -2.60
N LYS A 169 -14.89 -14.85 -3.51
CA LYS A 169 -15.05 -15.55 -4.79
C LYS A 169 -15.50 -17.01 -4.59
N TYR A 170 -14.95 -17.70 -3.60
CA TYR A 170 -15.23 -19.12 -3.33
C TYR A 170 -16.21 -19.36 -2.18
N ASP A 171 -16.83 -18.31 -1.65
CA ASP A 171 -17.75 -18.35 -0.50
C ASP A 171 -17.19 -19.08 0.74
N MET A 172 -15.94 -18.75 1.10
CA MET A 172 -15.18 -19.43 2.17
C MET A 172 -15.02 -18.56 3.43
N GLN A 173 -16.04 -17.80 3.82
CA GLN A 173 -15.96 -16.92 5.00
C GLN A 173 -15.76 -17.69 6.30
N LYS A 174 -16.32 -18.91 6.42
CA LYS A 174 -16.08 -19.77 7.60
C LYS A 174 -14.60 -20.14 7.73
N ALA A 175 -13.97 -20.55 6.63
CA ALA A 175 -12.54 -20.87 6.59
C ALA A 175 -11.66 -19.65 6.98
N ARG A 176 -12.05 -18.45 6.54
CA ARG A 176 -11.39 -17.20 6.94
C ARG A 176 -11.41 -17.00 8.46
N GLN A 177 -12.53 -17.28 9.10
CA GLN A 177 -12.66 -17.18 10.57
C GLN A 177 -11.85 -18.27 11.28
N ILE A 178 -11.81 -19.49 10.74
CA ILE A 178 -10.98 -20.57 11.27
C ILE A 178 -9.51 -20.17 11.27
N LEU A 179 -8.99 -19.68 10.14
CA LEU A 179 -7.60 -19.20 10.03
C LEU A 179 -7.30 -18.04 10.99
N LYS A 180 -8.28 -17.14 11.19
CA LYS A 180 -8.16 -16.06 12.17
C LYS A 180 -8.05 -16.58 13.60
N ARG A 181 -8.78 -17.65 13.94
CA ARG A 181 -8.68 -18.32 15.25
C ARG A 181 -7.35 -19.05 15.39
N ARG A 182 -6.94 -19.83 14.38
CA ARG A 182 -5.65 -20.54 14.35
C ARG A 182 -4.46 -19.61 14.59
N GLY A 183 -4.37 -18.49 13.86
CA GLY A 183 -3.27 -17.54 14.01
C GLY A 183 -3.21 -16.86 15.39
N ARG A 184 -4.32 -16.82 16.13
CA ARG A 184 -4.41 -16.25 17.48
C ARG A 184 -4.19 -17.27 18.58
N ALA A 185 -4.49 -18.54 18.33
CA ALA A 185 -4.41 -19.59 19.32
C ALA A 185 -3.00 -19.68 19.90
N ARG A 186 -2.93 -19.86 21.22
CA ARG A 186 -1.69 -20.06 21.98
C ARG A 186 -1.86 -21.25 22.89
N TYR A 187 -0.83 -22.07 22.97
CA TYR A 187 -0.79 -23.27 23.79
C TYR A 187 0.31 -23.08 24.83
N LEU A 188 -0.08 -23.06 26.09
CA LEU A 188 0.85 -22.98 27.20
C LEU A 188 1.27 -24.40 27.58
N VAL A 189 2.56 -24.70 27.49
CA VAL A 189 3.14 -25.95 27.99
C VAL A 189 3.85 -25.62 29.30
N LYS A 190 3.35 -26.17 30.39
CA LYS A 190 3.91 -25.99 31.75
C LYS A 190 3.69 -27.26 32.56
N ASP A 191 4.72 -27.73 33.26
CA ASP A 191 4.67 -28.91 34.14
C ASP A 191 4.14 -30.18 33.43
N GLY A 192 4.52 -30.37 32.16
CA GLY A 192 4.08 -31.50 31.33
C GLY A 192 2.60 -31.45 30.88
N ARG A 193 1.90 -30.34 31.12
CA ARG A 193 0.52 -30.12 30.69
C ARG A 193 0.44 -29.05 29.61
N THR A 194 -0.45 -29.26 28.64
CA THR A 194 -0.73 -28.30 27.56
C THR A 194 -2.12 -27.70 27.75
N ILE A 195 -2.20 -26.38 27.88
CA ILE A 195 -3.45 -25.64 28.02
C ILE A 195 -3.62 -24.73 26.80
N LYS A 196 -4.77 -24.82 26.14
CA LYS A 196 -5.10 -24.02 24.95
C LYS A 196 -5.80 -22.72 25.35
N PHE A 197 -5.41 -21.63 24.68
CA PHE A 197 -6.02 -20.30 24.78
C PHE A 197 -6.34 -19.76 23.39
N ASP A 198 -7.39 -18.95 23.28
CA ASP A 198 -7.82 -18.35 22.01
C ASP A 198 -7.00 -17.10 21.65
N SER A 199 -6.20 -16.59 22.58
CA SER A 199 -5.31 -15.46 22.35
C SER A 199 -4.16 -15.35 23.36
N MET A 200 -3.12 -14.61 22.98
CA MET A 200 -2.03 -14.25 23.89
C MET A 200 -2.50 -13.44 25.11
N ARG A 201 -3.58 -12.65 24.95
CA ARG A 201 -4.17 -11.86 26.04
C ARG A 201 -4.78 -12.76 27.11
N GLU A 202 -5.49 -13.79 26.69
CA GLU A 202 -6.12 -14.75 27.60
C GLU A 202 -5.08 -15.54 28.38
N LEU A 203 -4.02 -16.00 27.69
CA LEU A 203 -2.86 -16.63 28.33
C LEU A 203 -2.20 -15.70 29.35
N ALA A 204 -2.05 -14.41 29.03
CA ALA A 204 -1.49 -13.43 29.94
C ALA A 204 -2.34 -13.22 31.20
N LEU A 205 -3.67 -13.17 31.05
CA LEU A 205 -4.62 -13.12 32.16
C LEU A 205 -4.51 -14.37 33.05
N TYR A 206 -4.43 -15.56 32.45
CA TYR A 206 -4.25 -16.82 33.17
C TYR A 206 -2.97 -16.84 34.02
N LEU A 207 -1.86 -16.31 33.47
CA LEU A 207 -0.59 -16.21 34.18
C LEU A 207 -0.48 -15.02 35.13
N GLY A 208 -1.50 -14.14 35.20
CA GLY A 208 -1.47 -12.94 36.03
C GLY A 208 -0.42 -11.91 35.62
N VAL A 209 -0.02 -11.87 34.34
CA VAL A 209 1.04 -11.00 33.82
C VAL A 209 0.62 -10.28 32.55
N THR A 210 1.46 -9.36 32.06
CA THR A 210 1.24 -8.73 30.75
C THR A 210 1.78 -9.60 29.61
N THR A 211 1.25 -9.42 28.39
CA THR A 211 1.79 -10.06 27.19
C THR A 211 3.26 -9.73 26.96
N GLN A 212 3.67 -8.48 27.27
CA GLN A 212 5.05 -8.03 27.17
C GLN A 212 5.96 -8.79 28.14
N THR A 213 5.51 -9.01 29.38
CA THR A 213 6.25 -9.80 30.37
C THR A 213 6.51 -11.21 29.86
N ILE A 214 5.53 -11.83 29.21
CA ILE A 214 5.68 -13.18 28.66
C ILE A 214 6.72 -13.20 27.54
N HIS A 215 6.63 -12.29 26.57
CA HIS A 215 7.63 -12.19 25.50
C HIS A 215 9.04 -11.95 26.06
N ASN A 216 9.17 -11.09 27.08
CA ASN A 216 10.45 -10.82 27.71
C ASN A 216 11.03 -12.06 28.40
N LYS A 217 10.21 -12.86 29.10
CA LYS A 217 10.66 -14.11 29.74
C LYS A 217 11.10 -15.16 28.71
N ILE A 218 10.33 -15.31 27.62
CA ILE A 218 10.66 -16.24 26.53
C ILE A 218 11.98 -15.81 25.85
N ASN A 219 12.09 -14.54 25.45
CA ASN A 219 13.28 -14.04 24.74
C ASN A 219 14.56 -14.08 25.59
N ARG A 220 14.43 -13.99 26.91
CA ARG A 220 15.57 -14.07 27.85
C ARG A 220 15.89 -15.51 28.25
N GLY A 221 15.11 -16.50 27.81
CA GLY A 221 15.28 -17.90 28.21
C GLY A 221 14.97 -18.16 29.69
N THR A 222 14.24 -17.27 30.36
CA THR A 222 13.91 -17.38 31.79
C THR A 222 12.46 -17.80 32.05
N ALA A 223 11.74 -18.20 30.99
CA ALA A 223 10.39 -18.70 31.12
C ALA A 223 10.40 -20.14 31.65
N GLU A 224 9.69 -20.39 32.75
CA GLU A 224 9.41 -21.73 33.29
C GLU A 224 8.33 -22.48 32.50
N TYR A 225 7.96 -21.97 31.33
CA TYR A 225 6.89 -22.47 30.49
C TYR A 225 7.21 -22.17 29.04
N GLN A 226 6.65 -22.96 28.12
CA GLN A 226 6.72 -22.71 26.69
C GLN A 226 5.36 -22.20 26.20
N VAL A 227 5.39 -21.32 25.20
CA VAL A 227 4.17 -20.85 24.53
C VAL A 227 4.30 -21.22 23.06
N LEU A 228 3.47 -22.18 22.64
CA LEU A 228 3.39 -22.68 21.28
C LEU A 228 2.24 -22.00 20.54
N THR A 229 2.37 -21.86 19.23
CA THR A 229 1.32 -21.43 18.32
C THR A 229 0.56 -22.63 17.76
N TRP A 230 -0.48 -22.38 16.96
CA TRP A 230 -1.19 -23.47 16.28
C TRP A 230 -0.29 -24.25 15.32
N GLY A 231 0.62 -23.55 14.60
CA GLY A 231 1.57 -24.21 13.70
C GLY A 231 2.48 -25.17 14.46
N ASP A 232 3.09 -24.69 15.55
CA ASP A 232 4.02 -25.51 16.37
C ASP A 232 3.40 -26.81 16.91
N VAL A 233 2.08 -26.86 17.11
CA VAL A 233 1.38 -28.05 17.65
C VAL A 233 0.85 -28.98 16.56
N HIS A 234 0.59 -28.46 15.35
CA HIS A 234 -0.09 -29.19 14.29
C HIS A 234 0.77 -29.38 13.03
N ASP A 235 1.97 -28.80 12.99
CA ASP A 235 2.97 -29.03 11.94
C ASP A 235 3.85 -30.27 12.26
N GLU A 236 3.77 -30.86 13.47
CA GLU A 236 4.48 -32.11 13.81
C GLU A 236 3.85 -33.38 13.18
N ASP A 237 2.68 -33.28 12.55
CA ASP A 237 1.92 -34.40 11.97
C ASP A 237 1.83 -34.38 10.41
N VAL A 238 2.69 -33.62 9.71
CA VAL A 238 2.73 -33.54 8.23
C VAL A 238 4.10 -33.84 7.64
#